data_AF-A0A1G7B0S0-F1
#
_entry.id   AF-A0A1G7B0S0-F1
#
_cell.length_a   1.000
_cell.length_b   1.000
_cell.length_c   1.000
_cell.angle_alpha   90.00
_cell.angle_beta   90.00
_cell.angle_gamma   90.00
#
_symmetry.space_group_name_H-M   'P 1'
#
loop_
_entity.id
_entity.type
_entity.pdbx_description
1 polymer ?
#
loop_
_entity_poly.entity_id
_entity_poly.type
_entity_poly.pdbx_seq_one_letter_code
_entity_poly.pdbx_strand_id
1 'polypeptide(L)'
;MTRGQRPPLEPGRVLGQFVNASGTTFVLRASAGGHRIGVRLHHDEGPEIAIVCLPFDPSTRLIRWQGLLWSSNPAEWRQEVKHLAFAAIDALLGGFQERPGDEVQR
;
A
#
# COMPACT_ATOMS: atom_id res chain seq x y z
N MET A 1 -19.04 -0.79 19.95
CA MET A 1 -18.39 0.26 19.13
C MET A 1 -18.06 -0.36 17.79
N THR A 2 -18.85 -0.06 16.76
CA THR A 2 -18.71 -0.64 15.41
C THR A 2 -17.36 -0.23 14.82
N ARG A 3 -16.63 -1.21 14.27
CA ARG A 3 -15.34 -1.08 13.55
C ARG A 3 -15.51 0.04 12.51
N GLY A 4 -15.15 1.26 12.90
CA GLY A 4 -15.55 2.49 12.24
C GLY A 4 -15.12 2.49 10.78
N GLN A 5 -16.01 2.95 9.91
CA GLN A 5 -15.75 3.20 8.50
C GLN A 5 -14.58 4.19 8.39
N ARG A 6 -13.37 3.66 8.25
CA ARG A 6 -12.20 4.48 7.96
C ARG A 6 -12.48 5.18 6.62
N PRO A 7 -12.34 6.51 6.54
CA PRO A 7 -12.62 7.22 5.30
C PRO A 7 -11.74 6.64 4.17
N PRO A 8 -12.27 6.59 2.94
CA PRO A 8 -11.49 6.12 1.80
C PRO A 8 -10.21 6.97 1.65
N LEU A 9 -9.15 6.34 1.15
CA LEU A 9 -7.95 7.06 0.74
C LEU A 9 -8.31 8.08 -0.34
N GLU A 10 -7.63 9.22 -0.36
CA GLU A 10 -7.81 10.21 -1.41
C GLU A 10 -7.51 9.58 -2.78
N PRO A 11 -8.48 9.55 -3.71
CA PRO A 11 -8.29 8.92 -5.02
C PRO A 11 -7.05 9.41 -5.75
N GLY A 12 -6.21 8.48 -6.19
CA GLY A 12 -5.01 8.80 -6.96
C GLY A 12 -3.86 9.40 -6.14
N ARG A 13 -4.00 9.57 -4.82
CA ARG A 13 -2.93 10.06 -3.96
C ARG A 13 -1.77 9.05 -3.88
N VAL A 14 -0.54 9.54 -4.01
CA VAL A 14 0.67 8.79 -3.67
C VAL A 14 0.80 8.72 -2.15
N LEU A 15 0.88 7.49 -1.63
CA LEU A 15 0.91 7.21 -0.20
C LEU A 15 2.34 7.04 0.31
N GLY A 16 3.22 6.49 -0.53
CA GLY A 16 4.62 6.27 -0.20
C GLY A 16 5.31 5.42 -1.25
N GLN A 17 6.55 5.04 -0.97
CA GLN A 17 7.36 4.18 -1.83
C GLN A 17 8.16 3.18 -1.00
N PHE A 18 8.59 2.09 -1.63
CA PHE A 18 9.52 1.13 -1.06
C PHE A 18 10.50 0.63 -2.13
N VAL A 19 11.61 0.05 -1.69
CA VAL A 19 12.67 -0.46 -2.57
C VAL A 19 12.94 -1.91 -2.20
N ASN A 20 13.07 -2.79 -3.19
CA ASN A 20 13.43 -4.20 -2.95
C ASN A 20 14.96 -4.40 -2.88
N ALA A 21 15.41 -5.62 -2.57
CA ALA A 21 16.83 -5.96 -2.49
C ALA A 21 17.60 -5.72 -3.80
N SER A 22 16.92 -5.76 -4.95
CA SER A 22 17.51 -5.44 -6.25
C SER A 22 17.63 -3.93 -6.54
N GLY A 23 17.23 -3.06 -5.61
CA GLY A 23 17.23 -1.60 -5.81
C GLY A 23 16.08 -1.09 -6.69
N THR A 24 15.11 -1.94 -7.02
CA THR A 24 13.91 -1.53 -7.77
C THR A 24 12.97 -0.76 -6.85
N THR A 25 12.58 0.43 -7.29
CA THR A 25 11.63 1.29 -6.56
C THR A 25 10.20 0.96 -6.94
N PHE A 26 9.31 0.99 -5.96
CA PHE A 26 7.87 0.79 -6.12
C PHE A 26 7.11 1.92 -5.42
N VAL A 27 6.02 2.37 -6.02
CA VAL A 27 5.16 3.43 -5.50
C VAL A 27 3.80 2.88 -5.11
N LEU A 28 3.35 3.24 -3.90
CA LEU A 28 2.02 2.94 -3.40
C LEU A 28 1.08 4.11 -3.72
N ARG A 29 0.02 3.84 -4.47
CA ARG A 29 -0.96 4.86 -4.89
C ARG A 29 -2.37 4.42 -4.57
N ALA A 30 -3.16 5.27 -3.95
CA ALA A 30 -4.58 4.99 -3.74
C ALA A 30 -5.30 4.85 -5.09
N SER A 31 -6.06 3.77 -5.26
CA SER A 31 -6.89 3.59 -6.46
C SER A 31 -8.00 4.65 -6.52
N ALA A 32 -8.62 4.82 -7.69
CA ALA A 32 -9.65 5.84 -7.92
C ALA A 32 -10.86 5.75 -6.96
N GLY A 33 -11.16 4.56 -6.42
CA GLY A 33 -12.22 4.37 -5.43
C GLY A 33 -11.77 4.53 -3.98
N GLY A 34 -10.49 4.82 -3.69
CA GLY A 34 -9.97 5.02 -2.32
C GLY A 34 -9.96 3.80 -1.39
N HIS A 35 -10.46 2.65 -1.84
CA HIS A 35 -10.55 1.41 -1.04
C HIS A 35 -9.44 0.40 -1.33
N ARG A 36 -8.53 0.72 -2.24
CA ARG A 36 -7.44 -0.16 -2.70
C ARG A 36 -6.19 0.66 -2.91
N ILE A 37 -5.04 -0.01 -2.88
CA ILE A 37 -3.74 0.61 -3.12
C ILE A 37 -3.08 -0.12 -4.29
N GLY A 38 -2.82 0.61 -5.37
CA GLY A 38 -2.00 0.15 -6.48
C GLY A 38 -0.52 0.16 -6.10
N VAL A 39 0.21 -0.85 -6.56
CA VAL A 39 1.67 -0.96 -6.49
C VAL A 39 2.20 -0.72 -7.91
N ARG A 40 2.91 0.39 -8.09
CA ARG A 40 3.46 0.83 -9.38
C ARG A 40 4.96 0.68 -9.40
N LEU A 41 5.51 0.36 -10.56
CA LEU A 41 6.94 0.18 -10.76
C LEU A 41 7.64 1.52 -11.06
N HIS A 42 8.83 1.73 -10.49
CA HIS A 42 9.73 2.88 -10.66
C HIS A 42 9.21 4.24 -10.14
N HIS A 43 8.03 4.68 -10.56
CA HIS A 43 7.45 5.98 -10.19
C HIS A 43 5.91 5.92 -10.21
N ASP A 44 5.25 7.02 -9.82
CA ASP A 44 3.80 7.10 -9.63
C ASP A 44 2.99 7.02 -10.93
N GLU A 45 3.58 7.39 -12.06
CA GLU A 45 3.04 7.19 -13.42
C GLU A 45 3.45 5.85 -14.05
N GLY A 46 4.30 5.07 -13.38
CA GLY A 46 4.77 3.79 -13.87
C GLY A 46 3.67 2.71 -13.95
N PRO A 47 3.98 1.57 -14.57
CA PRO A 47 3.00 0.50 -14.75
C PRO A 47 2.56 -0.06 -13.39
N GLU A 48 1.24 -0.21 -13.23
CA GLU A 48 0.67 -0.90 -12.07
C GLU A 48 0.87 -2.40 -12.23
N ILE A 49 1.62 -3.01 -11.31
CA ILE A 49 1.97 -4.43 -11.33
C ILE A 49 1.12 -5.26 -10.36
N ALA A 50 0.51 -4.60 -9.38
CA ALA A 50 -0.34 -5.25 -8.39
C ALA A 50 -1.30 -4.26 -7.72
N ILE A 51 -2.34 -4.80 -7.10
CA ILE A 51 -3.31 -4.06 -6.29
C ILE A 51 -3.41 -4.77 -4.92
N VAL A 52 -3.26 -3.99 -3.85
CA VAL A 52 -3.56 -4.42 -2.50
C VAL A 52 -5.03 -4.15 -2.20
N CYS A 53 -5.76 -5.22 -1.94
CA CYS A 53 -7.16 -5.19 -1.53
C CYS A 53 -7.27 -5.18 -0.01
N LEU A 54 -8.30 -4.50 0.52
CA LEU A 54 -8.56 -4.38 1.96
C LEU A 54 -7.34 -3.82 2.72
N PRO A 55 -6.77 -2.67 2.29
CA PRO A 55 -5.54 -2.15 2.89
C PRO A 55 -5.68 -1.82 4.38
N PHE A 56 -6.90 -1.63 4.88
CA PHE A 56 -7.16 -1.30 6.28
C PHE A 56 -7.33 -2.50 7.21
N ASP A 57 -7.43 -3.73 6.70
CA ASP A 57 -7.61 -4.94 7.52
C ASP A 57 -6.45 -5.93 7.27
N PRO A 58 -5.35 -5.86 8.05
CA PRO A 58 -4.16 -6.69 7.85
C PRO A 58 -4.46 -8.20 7.83
N SER A 59 -5.47 -8.66 8.56
CA SER A 59 -5.83 -10.08 8.66
C SER A 59 -6.48 -10.63 7.39
N THR A 60 -7.11 -9.78 6.58
CA THR A 60 -7.80 -10.17 5.34
C THR A 60 -7.18 -9.55 4.09
N ARG A 61 -6.11 -8.75 4.27
CA ARG A 61 -5.39 -8.07 3.20
C ARG A 61 -4.78 -9.08 2.24
N LEU A 62 -4.98 -8.82 0.95
CA LEU A 62 -4.42 -9.64 -0.13
C LEU A 62 -3.86 -8.77 -1.25
N ILE A 63 -2.92 -9.32 -1.99
CA ILE A 63 -2.33 -8.70 -3.18
C ILE A 63 -2.82 -9.44 -4.42
N ARG A 64 -3.34 -8.68 -5.39
CA ARG A 64 -3.72 -9.18 -6.71
C ARG A 64 -2.70 -8.67 -7.73
N TRP A 65 -1.96 -9.58 -8.34
CA TRP A 65 -1.01 -9.26 -9.40
C TRP A 65 -1.73 -8.90 -10.71
N GLN A 66 -1.20 -7.92 -11.44
CA GLN A 66 -1.84 -7.32 -12.63
C GLN A 66 -0.82 -7.07 -13.74
N GLY A 67 -1.25 -7.27 -14.99
CA GLY A 67 -0.40 -7.09 -16.17
C GLY A 67 0.53 -8.28 -16.43
N LEU A 68 1.49 -8.11 -17.34
CA LEU A 68 2.46 -9.17 -17.69
C LEU A 68 3.78 -9.04 -16.92
N LEU A 69 4.12 -7.84 -16.45
CA LEU A 69 5.41 -7.55 -15.83
C LEU A 69 5.69 -8.40 -14.59
N TRP A 70 4.69 -8.72 -13.76
CA TRP A 70 4.90 -9.60 -12.61
C TRP A 70 5.12 -11.07 -12.99
N SER A 71 4.63 -11.51 -14.15
CA SER A 71 4.65 -12.92 -14.55
C SER A 71 6.04 -13.40 -14.97
N SER A 72 6.87 -12.49 -15.46
CA SER A 72 8.27 -12.75 -15.82
C SER A 72 9.22 -12.78 -14.62
N ASN A 73 8.73 -12.43 -13.42
CA ASN A 73 9.54 -12.36 -12.21
C ASN A 73 9.42 -13.65 -11.37
N PRO A 74 10.51 -14.06 -10.68
CA PRO A 74 10.51 -15.28 -9.88
C PRO A 74 9.56 -15.19 -8.68
N ALA A 75 9.18 -16.34 -8.12
CA ALA A 75 8.26 -16.41 -6.99
C ALA A 75 8.77 -15.67 -5.75
N GLU A 76 10.07 -15.76 -5.47
CA GLU A 76 10.74 -15.06 -4.38
C GLU A 76 10.63 -13.54 -4.50
N TRP A 77 10.80 -12.98 -5.70
CA TRP A 77 10.62 -11.56 -5.96
C TRP A 77 9.18 -11.12 -5.68
N ARG A 78 8.19 -11.92 -6.10
CA ARG A 78 6.76 -11.63 -5.83
C ARG A 78 6.45 -11.66 -4.33
N GLN A 79 7.03 -12.62 -3.61
CA GLN A 79 6.85 -12.73 -2.17
C GLN A 79 7.52 -11.56 -1.43
N GLU A 80 8.71 -11.16 -1.84
CA GLU A 80 9.43 -10.00 -1.32
C GLU A 80 8.60 -8.72 -1.53
N VAL A 81 8.19 -8.43 -2.77
CA VAL A 81 7.37 -7.26 -3.10
C VAL A 81 6.06 -7.24 -2.31
N LYS A 82 5.41 -8.40 -2.13
CA LYS A 82 4.22 -8.51 -1.26
C LYS A 82 4.52 -8.11 0.18
N HIS A 83 5.59 -8.66 0.77
CA HIS A 83 5.96 -8.36 2.16
C HIS A 83 6.30 -6.89 2.35
N LEU A 84 7.11 -6.32 1.45
CA LEU A 84 7.50 -4.91 1.49
C LEU A 84 6.30 -3.99 1.30
N ALA A 85 5.41 -4.28 0.35
CA ALA A 85 4.19 -3.50 0.16
C ALA A 85 3.30 -3.52 1.40
N PHE A 86 3.13 -4.68 2.04
CA PHE A 86 2.31 -4.78 3.25
C PHE A 86 2.94 -4.03 4.42
N ALA A 87 4.25 -4.19 4.64
CA ALA A 87 4.97 -3.46 5.68
C ALA A 87 4.91 -1.95 5.47
N ALA A 88 5.08 -1.47 4.24
CA ALA A 88 4.95 -0.05 3.91
C ALA A 88 3.53 0.47 4.16
N ILE A 89 2.49 -0.30 3.80
CA ILE A 89 1.09 0.05 4.09
C ILE A 89 0.84 0.08 5.60
N ASP A 90 1.39 -0.87 6.36
CA ASP A 90 1.25 -0.90 7.82
C ASP A 90 1.97 0.28 8.48
N ALA A 91 3.15 0.67 8.01
CA ALA A 91 3.83 1.87 8.50
C ALA A 91 3.00 3.13 8.21
N LEU A 92 2.45 3.23 6.99
CA LEU A 92 1.63 4.37 6.58
C LEU A 92 0.32 4.46 7.38
N LEU A 93 -0.40 3.35 7.52
CA LEU A 93 -1.73 3.28 8.15
C LEU A 93 -1.68 3.09 9.67
N GLY A 94 -0.58 2.55 10.19
CA GLY A 94 -0.25 2.48 11.62
C GLY A 94 0.18 3.85 12.15
N GLY A 95 0.87 4.66 11.35
CA GLY A 95 1.14 6.07 11.67
C GLY A 95 -0.12 6.94 11.77
N PHE A 96 -1.24 6.54 11.15
CA PHE A 96 -2.56 7.17 11.39
C PHE A 96 -3.16 6.80 12.77
N GLN A 97 -2.58 5.86 13.51
CA GLN A 97 -3.04 5.39 14.81
C GLN A 97 -2.34 6.11 15.98
N GLU A 98 -1.19 6.74 15.76
CA GLU A 98 -0.40 7.47 16.78
C GLU A 98 -0.55 9.00 16.71
N ARG A 99 -1.78 9.51 16.78
CA ARG A 99 -2.00 10.84 17.38
C ARG A 99 -3.05 10.77 18.50
N PRO A 100 -2.70 10.24 19.67
CA PRO A 100 -3.42 10.54 20.89
C PRO A 100 -3.01 11.95 21.37
N GLY A 101 -3.98 12.86 21.42
CA GLY A 101 -3.97 14.04 22.30
C GLY A 101 -2.92 15.12 22.04
N ASP A 102 -3.26 16.11 21.21
CA ASP A 102 -2.85 17.48 21.52
C ASP A 102 -3.81 17.99 22.61
N GLU A 103 -3.54 17.57 23.85
CA GLU A 103 -4.21 18.08 25.03
C GLU A 103 -3.75 19.52 25.23
N VAL A 104 -4.64 20.46 24.91
CA VAL A 104 -4.50 21.88 25.23
C VAL A 104 -4.42 22.02 26.74
N GLN A 105 -3.22 22.18 27.28
CA GLN A 105 -3.02 22.75 28.60
C GLN A 105 -3.21 24.27 28.52
N ARG A 106 -4.38 24.75 28.96
CA ARG A 106 -4.56 26.08 29.54
C ARG A 106 -5.58 26.04 30.66
#